data_AF-A0A955F767-F1
#
_entry.id   AF-A0A955F767-F1
#
_cell.length_a   1.000
_cell.length_b   1.000
_cell.length_c   1.000
_cell.angle_alpha   90.00
_cell.angle_beta   90.00
_cell.angle_gamma   90.00
#
_symmetry.space_group_name_H-M   'P 1'
#
loop_
_entity.id
_entity.type
_entity.pdbx_description
1 polymer ?
#
loop_
_entity_poly.entity_id
_entity_poly.type
_entity_poly.pdbx_seq_one_letter_code
_entity_poly.pdbx_strand_id
1 'polypeptide(L)'
;MRFARGIFRWLSSLFLHTTLLLFILSFAFVLVFGNKQVTKDALIESDVYNQFVPALITDNIKASEGKRSALPFDDPEIQKIAVESFAPVDLKEKTESFVDQLFRWLDGTDQKLSFVLDLEQQRNEFIDRVSTYAANRLGSLPNCTQVDLGNTTVFELECRPENVPLSFVKDKVREDLLASDFLKEVRFTEADLPKVESGKHIQDQYDFAPQLYQLAQKGIWIASILFGSALMVYVFLRRPMRKGMRKLGRDLFSSAAAFLLATIVFGFILPRYTNSFTIQGGETTKLLNNVFNVFVKRFDVILINVSLQIFAAALVIVVIEKMSRPASLYAGVGKKAGLSTSLGTKKTSGSKSKLPPVQTSEVTKIPKKRKKGSAKYRKMGL
;
A
#
# COMPACT_ATOMS: atom_id res chain seq x y z
N MET A 1 -43.52 -7.56 -14.13
CA MET A 1 -43.10 -7.65 -12.70
C MET A 1 -41.92 -8.59 -12.40
N ARG A 2 -41.80 -9.80 -13.00
CA ARG A 2 -40.69 -10.74 -12.68
C ARG A 2 -39.29 -10.17 -13.01
N PHE A 3 -39.19 -9.45 -14.13
CA PHE A 3 -37.95 -8.78 -14.57
C PHE A 3 -37.47 -7.72 -13.57
N ALA A 4 -38.37 -6.80 -13.16
CA ALA A 4 -38.06 -5.77 -12.16
C ALA A 4 -37.57 -6.36 -10.82
N ARG A 5 -38.20 -7.44 -10.33
CA ARG A 5 -37.74 -8.15 -9.12
C ARG A 5 -36.37 -8.81 -9.30
N GLY A 6 -36.04 -9.24 -10.52
CA GLY A 6 -34.73 -9.75 -10.87
C GLY A 6 -33.66 -8.66 -10.79
N ILE A 7 -33.92 -7.52 -11.42
CA ILE A 7 -33.03 -6.35 -11.40
C ILE A 7 -32.78 -5.89 -9.96
N PHE A 8 -33.83 -5.74 -9.16
CA PHE A 8 -33.68 -5.25 -7.78
C PHE A 8 -32.83 -6.19 -6.91
N ARG A 9 -32.96 -7.51 -7.12
CA ARG A 9 -32.13 -8.51 -6.42
C ARG A 9 -30.67 -8.47 -6.87
N TRP A 10 -30.42 -8.22 -8.15
CA TRP A 10 -29.07 -8.05 -8.68
C TRP A 10 -28.44 -6.77 -8.14
N LEU A 11 -29.17 -5.64 -8.17
CA LEU A 11 -28.72 -4.35 -7.64
C LEU A 11 -28.41 -4.43 -6.14
N SER A 12 -29.29 -5.07 -5.34
CA SER A 12 -29.03 -5.27 -3.91
C SER A 12 -27.79 -6.12 -3.63
N SER A 13 -27.48 -7.06 -4.53
CA SER A 13 -26.26 -7.86 -4.44
C SER A 13 -25.05 -6.99 -4.73
N LEU A 14 -25.05 -6.27 -5.86
CA LEU A 14 -23.97 -5.36 -6.22
C LEU A 14 -23.70 -4.34 -5.12
N PHE A 15 -24.75 -3.70 -4.60
CA PHE A 15 -24.67 -2.74 -3.50
C PHE A 15 -24.02 -3.32 -2.24
N LEU A 16 -24.38 -4.55 -1.85
CA LEU A 16 -23.75 -5.25 -0.73
C LEU A 16 -22.25 -5.48 -0.95
N HIS A 17 -21.85 -5.88 -2.16
CA HIS A 17 -20.44 -6.18 -2.47
C HIS A 17 -19.61 -4.88 -2.51
N THR A 18 -20.15 -3.82 -3.11
CA THR A 18 -19.49 -2.51 -3.17
C THR A 18 -19.35 -1.91 -1.77
N THR A 19 -20.39 -1.96 -0.94
CA THR A 19 -20.31 -1.45 0.44
C THR A 19 -19.38 -2.27 1.33
N LEU A 20 -19.33 -3.60 1.14
CA LEU A 20 -18.35 -4.46 1.81
C LEU A 20 -16.91 -4.10 1.41
N LEU A 21 -16.63 -3.94 0.12
CA LEU A 21 -15.32 -3.53 -0.38
C LEU A 21 -14.91 -2.19 0.21
N LEU A 22 -15.82 -1.21 0.16
CA LEU A 22 -15.59 0.14 0.70
C LEU A 22 -15.30 0.10 2.20
N PHE A 23 -16.04 -0.73 2.95
CA PHE A 23 -15.80 -0.94 4.39
C PHE A 23 -14.41 -1.53 4.65
N ILE A 24 -14.02 -2.60 3.95
CA ILE A 24 -12.70 -3.23 4.12
C ILE A 24 -11.57 -2.25 3.79
N LEU A 25 -11.67 -1.54 2.67
CA LEU A 25 -10.66 -0.56 2.25
C LEU A 25 -10.55 0.61 3.22
N SER A 26 -11.69 1.16 3.68
CA SER A 26 -11.70 2.25 4.66
C SER A 26 -11.10 1.81 6.00
N PHE A 27 -11.44 0.59 6.44
CA PHE A 27 -10.92 0.02 7.67
C PHE A 27 -9.40 -0.17 7.61
N ALA A 28 -8.89 -0.78 6.53
CA ALA A 28 -7.46 -0.96 6.35
C ALA A 28 -6.72 0.37 6.20
N PHE A 29 -7.31 1.35 5.48
CA PHE A 29 -6.71 2.66 5.29
C PHE A 29 -6.49 3.38 6.62
N VAL A 30 -7.51 3.47 7.49
CA VAL A 30 -7.36 4.17 8.77
C VAL A 30 -6.42 3.44 9.71
N LEU A 31 -6.38 2.11 9.70
CA LEU A 31 -5.43 1.36 10.54
C LEU A 31 -3.97 1.60 10.13
N VAL A 32 -3.70 1.78 8.84
CA VAL A 32 -2.34 1.98 8.33
C VAL A 32 -1.95 3.46 8.31
N PHE A 33 -2.76 4.30 7.67
CA PHE A 33 -2.45 5.71 7.41
C PHE A 33 -3.06 6.65 8.46
N GLY A 34 -4.06 6.20 9.20
CA GLY A 34 -4.72 6.98 10.26
C GLY A 34 -4.04 6.89 11.63
N ASN A 35 -2.92 6.18 11.75
CA ASN A 35 -2.23 5.97 13.02
C ASN A 35 -0.78 6.46 12.95
N LYS A 36 -0.48 7.51 13.71
CA LYS A 36 0.86 8.08 13.80
C LYS A 36 1.94 7.09 14.23
N GLN A 37 1.61 6.14 15.12
CA GLN A 37 2.56 5.15 15.58
C GLN A 37 2.93 4.18 14.46
N VAL A 38 1.97 3.82 13.60
CA VAL A 38 2.24 2.97 12.45
C VAL A 38 3.20 3.64 11.48
N THR A 39 3.07 4.97 11.28
CA THR A 39 4.02 5.76 10.49
C THR A 39 5.42 5.75 11.10
N LYS A 40 5.55 6.00 12.41
CA LYS A 40 6.85 5.96 13.10
C LYS A 40 7.49 4.58 13.03
N ASP A 41 6.72 3.53 13.29
CA ASP A 41 7.18 2.15 13.20
C ASP A 41 7.60 1.79 11.76
N ALA A 42 6.93 2.33 10.74
CA ALA A 42 7.29 2.09 9.35
C ALA A 42 8.63 2.73 8.99
N LEU A 43 8.92 3.94 9.51
CA LEU A 43 10.24 4.58 9.35
C LEU A 43 11.34 3.75 10.02
N ILE A 44 11.09 3.24 11.23
CA ILE A 44 12.05 2.36 11.93
C ILE A 44 12.27 1.05 11.16
N GLU A 45 11.20 0.37 10.73
CA GLU A 45 11.27 -0.91 10.00
C GLU A 45 11.96 -0.75 8.63
N SER A 46 11.86 0.42 8.01
CA SER A 46 12.52 0.73 6.73
C SER A 46 14.02 1.02 6.85
N ASP A 47 14.56 1.11 8.07
CA ASP A 47 15.95 1.44 8.35
C ASP A 47 16.39 2.82 7.81
N VAL A 48 15.43 3.73 7.58
CA VAL A 48 15.69 5.02 6.94
C VAL A 48 16.68 5.87 7.73
N TYR A 49 16.63 5.83 9.06
CA TYR A 49 17.49 6.66 9.91
C TYR A 49 18.97 6.27 9.81
N ASN A 50 19.28 5.00 9.58
CA ASN A 50 20.66 4.52 9.44
C ASN A 50 21.18 4.72 8.02
N GLN A 51 20.30 4.69 7.01
CA GLN A 51 20.70 4.74 5.61
C GLN A 51 20.60 6.13 4.98
N PHE A 52 19.88 7.07 5.60
CA PHE A 52 19.63 8.40 5.04
C PHE A 52 20.92 9.16 4.71
N VAL A 53 21.84 9.28 5.68
CA VAL A 53 23.10 10.02 5.50
C VAL A 53 24.00 9.33 4.45
N PRO A 54 24.25 8.01 4.52
CA PRO A 54 24.97 7.30 3.46
C PRO A 54 24.35 7.44 2.06
N ALA A 55 23.03 7.38 1.95
CA ALA A 55 22.33 7.55 0.68
C ALA A 55 22.49 8.97 0.12
N LEU A 56 22.39 9.98 0.99
CA LEU A 56 22.61 11.38 0.63
C LEU A 56 24.05 11.62 0.15
N ILE A 57 25.04 11.05 0.84
CA ILE A 57 26.45 11.10 0.44
C ILE A 57 26.62 10.48 -0.96
N THR A 58 26.06 9.28 -1.17
CA THR A 58 26.18 8.56 -2.45
C THR A 58 25.54 9.34 -3.60
N ASP A 59 24.39 9.96 -3.37
CA ASP A 59 23.72 10.78 -4.37
C ASP A 59 24.50 12.07 -4.67
N ASN A 60 25.12 12.69 -3.65
CA ASN A 60 25.99 13.86 -3.84
C ASN A 60 27.27 13.53 -4.60
N ILE A 61 27.90 12.38 -4.36
CA ILE A 61 29.07 11.90 -5.11
C ILE A 61 28.69 11.82 -6.61
N LYS A 62 27.61 11.10 -6.93
CA LYS A 62 27.12 10.95 -8.32
C LYS A 62 26.77 12.29 -8.96
N ALA A 63 26.12 13.20 -8.22
CA ALA A 63 25.74 14.52 -8.72
C ALA A 63 26.95 15.47 -8.92
N SER A 64 28.04 15.21 -8.20
CA SER A 64 29.29 15.96 -8.25
C SER A 64 30.30 15.39 -9.25
N GLU A 65 30.03 14.26 -9.90
CA GLU A 65 30.91 13.68 -10.92
C GLU A 65 31.24 14.73 -12.00
N GLY A 66 32.52 15.06 -12.14
CA GLY A 66 33.02 16.05 -13.10
C GLY A 66 32.88 17.52 -12.67
N LYS A 67 32.42 17.81 -11.44
CA LYS A 67 32.41 19.16 -10.86
C LYS A 67 33.38 19.24 -9.69
N ARG A 68 34.11 20.36 -9.56
CA ARG A 68 34.87 20.65 -8.34
C ARG A 68 33.89 20.97 -7.21
N SER A 69 33.61 20.00 -6.35
CA SER A 69 32.82 20.20 -5.14
C SER A 69 33.71 20.74 -4.01
N ALA A 70 33.16 21.65 -3.21
CA ALA A 70 33.87 22.23 -2.06
C ALA A 70 34.19 21.19 -0.96
N LEU A 71 33.48 20.05 -0.97
CA LEU A 71 33.63 18.92 -0.06
C LEU A 71 33.86 17.63 -0.85
N PRO A 72 34.98 16.91 -0.64
CA PRO A 72 35.21 15.63 -1.29
C PRO A 72 34.53 14.52 -0.50
N PHE A 73 33.26 14.27 -0.82
CA PHE A 73 32.49 13.17 -0.21
C PHE A 73 33.05 11.77 -0.54
N ASP A 74 34.00 11.66 -1.47
CA ASP A 74 34.74 10.43 -1.75
C ASP A 74 35.77 10.06 -0.65
N ASP A 75 36.13 11.00 0.22
CA ASP A 75 37.04 10.76 1.34
C ASP A 75 36.33 9.96 2.46
N PRO A 76 36.81 8.76 2.83
CA PRO A 76 36.16 7.91 3.82
C PRO A 76 36.08 8.54 5.21
N GLU A 77 37.03 9.41 5.59
CA GLU A 77 36.98 10.06 6.90
C GLU A 77 35.93 11.18 6.91
N ILE A 78 35.71 11.88 5.80
CA ILE A 78 34.61 12.86 5.67
C ILE A 78 33.26 12.15 5.71
N GLN A 79 33.12 10.99 5.05
CA GLN A 79 31.90 10.19 5.13
C GLN A 79 31.61 9.75 6.57
N LYS A 80 32.62 9.28 7.28
CA LYS A 80 32.52 8.90 8.70
C LYS A 80 32.12 10.09 9.57
N ILE A 81 32.75 11.25 9.39
CA ILE A 81 32.41 12.49 10.10
C ILE A 81 30.94 12.87 9.83
N ALA A 82 30.47 12.76 8.58
CA ALA A 82 29.08 13.03 8.24
C ALA A 82 28.10 12.08 8.96
N VAL A 83 28.37 10.77 8.95
CA VAL A 83 27.53 9.78 9.63
C VAL A 83 27.50 9.99 11.14
N GLU A 84 28.64 10.35 11.75
CA GLU A 84 28.72 10.61 13.18
C GLU A 84 28.03 11.93 13.57
N SER A 85 28.16 12.98 12.75
CA SER A 85 27.57 14.30 13.03
C SER A 85 26.05 14.33 12.82
N PHE A 86 25.53 13.46 11.95
CA PHE A 86 24.10 13.29 11.69
C PHE A 86 23.63 11.92 12.20
N ALA A 87 23.81 11.69 13.50
CA ALA A 87 23.53 10.41 14.12
C ALA A 87 22.05 9.97 13.92
N PRO A 88 21.78 8.66 13.70
CA PRO A 88 20.42 8.14 13.49
C PRO A 88 19.44 8.48 14.63
N VAL A 89 19.92 8.60 15.87
CA VAL A 89 19.11 8.92 17.04
C VAL A 89 18.52 10.33 16.93
N ASP A 90 19.35 11.31 16.56
CA ASP A 90 18.92 12.70 16.40
C ASP A 90 17.95 12.86 15.24
N LEU A 91 18.25 12.19 14.11
CA LEU A 91 17.39 12.18 12.93
C LEU A 91 16.03 11.56 13.26
N LYS A 92 16.01 10.49 14.05
CA LYS A 92 14.78 9.86 14.53
C LYS A 92 13.95 10.82 15.36
N GLU A 93 14.53 11.45 16.38
CA GLU A 93 13.80 12.37 17.26
C GLU A 93 13.16 13.53 16.46
N LYS A 94 13.94 14.18 15.60
CA LYS A 94 13.46 15.31 14.78
C LYS A 94 12.38 14.88 13.79
N THR A 95 12.57 13.74 13.11
CA THR A 95 11.59 13.22 12.15
C THR A 95 10.31 12.78 12.84
N GLU A 96 10.39 12.12 13.99
CA GLU A 96 9.20 11.71 14.74
C GLU A 96 8.41 12.91 15.29
N SER A 97 9.11 13.98 15.70
CA SER A 97 8.46 15.25 16.06
C SER A 97 7.73 15.86 14.87
N PHE A 98 8.33 15.85 13.67
CA PHE A 98 7.65 16.28 12.44
C PHE A 98 6.41 15.41 12.15
N VAL A 99 6.51 14.09 12.30
CA VAL A 99 5.35 13.18 12.13
C VAL A 99 4.25 13.53 13.13
N ASP A 100 4.57 13.80 14.39
CA ASP A 100 3.56 14.19 15.39
C ASP A 100 2.85 15.50 15.00
N GLN A 101 3.59 16.50 14.52
CA GLN A 101 3.03 17.77 14.05
C GLN A 101 2.18 17.59 12.79
N LEU A 102 2.61 16.75 11.85
CA LEU A 102 1.85 16.39 10.66
C LEU A 102 0.50 15.78 11.03
N PHE A 103 0.47 14.83 11.97
CA PHE A 103 -0.78 14.21 12.41
C PHE A 103 -1.68 15.18 13.17
N ARG A 104 -1.13 16.10 13.97
CA ARG A 104 -1.94 17.16 14.62
C ARG A 104 -2.64 18.06 13.60
N TRP A 105 -1.96 18.40 12.50
CA TRP A 105 -2.56 19.14 11.40
C TRP A 105 -3.62 18.31 10.66
N LEU A 106 -3.34 17.04 10.34
CA LEU A 106 -4.30 16.15 9.67
C LEU A 106 -5.56 15.88 10.51
N ASP A 107 -5.40 15.69 11.83
CA ASP A 107 -6.50 15.57 12.78
C ASP A 107 -7.29 16.89 12.91
N GLY A 108 -6.76 18.01 12.41
CA GLY A 108 -7.35 19.35 12.53
C GLY A 108 -7.21 19.96 13.92
N THR A 109 -6.29 19.44 14.74
CA THR A 109 -5.92 20.05 16.03
C THR A 109 -5.23 21.38 15.79
N ASP A 110 -4.34 21.42 14.80
CA ASP A 110 -3.66 22.64 14.36
C ASP A 110 -4.23 23.07 12.99
N GLN A 111 -4.52 24.37 12.82
CA GLN A 111 -5.15 24.88 11.58
C GLN A 111 -4.22 24.84 10.37
N LYS A 112 -2.92 24.86 10.61
CA LYS A 112 -1.86 24.80 9.61
C LYS A 112 -0.81 23.81 10.07
N LEU A 113 -0.15 23.16 9.11
CA LEU A 113 1.05 22.41 9.41
C LEU A 113 2.06 23.39 10.00
N SER A 114 2.63 23.08 11.17
CA SER A 114 3.77 23.81 11.68
C SER A 114 4.85 22.91 12.22
N PHE A 115 6.07 23.09 11.74
CA PHE A 115 7.25 22.36 12.16
C PHE A 115 8.51 23.21 12.09
N VAL A 116 9.44 22.89 12.99
CA VAL A 116 10.80 23.43 12.97
C VAL A 116 11.75 22.26 13.12
N LEU A 117 12.53 22.02 12.08
CA LEU A 117 13.60 21.04 12.08
C LEU A 117 14.93 21.81 12.12
N ASP A 118 15.53 21.87 13.31
CA ASP A 118 16.78 22.57 13.54
C ASP A 118 17.97 21.58 13.54
N LEU A 119 18.87 21.72 12.57
CA LEU A 119 20.12 20.97 12.43
C LEU A 119 21.35 21.81 12.77
N GLU A 120 21.18 22.98 13.41
CA GLU A 120 22.29 23.90 13.70
C GLU A 120 23.40 23.22 14.51
N GLN A 121 23.05 22.41 15.50
CA GLN A 121 24.01 21.66 16.31
C GLN A 121 24.79 20.65 15.46
N GLN A 122 24.09 19.81 14.70
CA GLN A 122 24.69 18.78 13.84
C GLN A 122 25.57 19.42 12.75
N ARG A 123 25.15 20.54 12.16
CA ARG A 123 25.97 21.32 11.23
C ARG A 123 27.25 21.80 11.90
N ASN A 124 27.14 22.45 13.06
CA ASN A 124 28.30 23.04 13.72
C ASN A 124 29.32 21.96 14.13
N GLU A 125 28.83 20.79 14.56
CA GLU A 125 29.66 19.62 14.82
C GLU A 125 30.35 19.08 13.55
N PHE A 126 29.60 18.93 12.46
CA PHE A 126 30.14 18.51 11.17
C PHE A 126 31.26 19.46 10.70
N ILE A 127 31.01 20.77 10.72
CA ILE A 127 31.99 21.78 10.30
C ILE A 127 33.24 21.74 11.18
N ASP A 128 33.11 21.64 12.51
CA ASP A 128 34.26 21.61 13.39
C ASP A 128 35.10 20.34 13.20
N ARG A 129 34.46 19.19 13.02
CA ARG A 129 35.15 17.91 12.76
C ARG A 129 35.84 17.90 11.40
N VAL A 130 35.17 18.36 10.33
CA VAL A 130 35.75 18.43 8.98
C VAL A 130 36.91 19.43 8.92
N SER A 131 36.76 20.61 9.52
CA SER A 131 37.85 21.62 9.56
C SER A 131 39.05 21.13 10.37
N THR A 132 38.83 20.41 11.47
CA THR A 132 39.90 19.78 12.25
C THR A 132 40.59 18.67 11.46
N TYR A 133 39.84 17.84 10.74
CA TYR A 133 40.39 16.81 9.85
C TYR A 133 41.25 17.42 8.74
N ALA A 134 40.76 18.48 8.07
CA ALA A 134 41.49 19.19 7.03
C ALA A 134 42.84 19.73 7.52
N ALA A 135 42.85 20.35 8.70
CA ALA A 135 44.08 20.87 9.33
C ALA A 135 45.07 19.75 9.68
N ASN A 136 44.58 18.64 10.24
CA ASN A 136 45.42 17.48 10.59
C ASN A 136 46.01 16.80 9.36
N ARG A 137 45.20 16.63 8.30
CA ARG A 137 45.66 16.09 7.01
C ARG A 137 46.77 16.97 6.44
N LEU A 138 46.56 18.28 6.35
CA LEU A 138 47.57 19.21 5.84
C LEU A 138 48.85 19.21 6.69
N GLY A 139 48.71 19.09 8.02
CA GLY A 139 49.85 18.97 8.94
C GLY A 139 50.68 17.70 8.75
N SER A 140 50.09 16.64 8.19
CA SER A 140 50.78 15.38 7.88
C SER A 140 51.48 15.35 6.52
N LEU A 141 51.22 16.33 5.65
CA LEU A 141 51.79 16.39 4.31
C LEU A 141 53.20 17.04 4.31
N PRO A 142 54.09 16.63 3.39
CA PRO A 142 55.43 17.23 3.26
C PRO A 142 55.34 18.70 2.80
N ASN A 143 56.36 19.51 3.13
CA ASN A 143 56.42 20.91 2.70
C ASN A 143 56.53 21.04 1.19
N CYS A 144 55.79 21.98 0.60
CA CYS A 144 55.84 22.30 -0.82
C CYS A 144 57.00 23.26 -1.15
N THR A 145 57.65 23.07 -2.29
CA THR A 145 58.59 24.05 -2.87
C THR A 145 57.89 25.13 -3.70
N GLN A 146 56.76 24.83 -4.37
CA GLN A 146 55.90 25.79 -5.08
C GLN A 146 54.45 25.27 -5.09
N VAL A 147 53.48 26.12 -4.73
CA VAL A 147 52.04 25.79 -4.80
C VAL A 147 51.31 26.88 -5.54
N ASP A 148 50.49 26.47 -6.50
CA ASP A 148 49.48 27.35 -7.10
C ASP A 148 48.18 27.24 -6.29
N LEU A 149 47.99 28.20 -5.37
CA LEU A 149 46.89 28.20 -4.39
C LEU A 149 45.55 28.69 -4.98
N GLY A 150 45.52 29.11 -6.24
CA GLY A 150 44.38 29.84 -6.82
C GLY A 150 43.13 29.00 -7.11
N ASN A 151 43.25 27.67 -7.23
CA ASN A 151 42.18 26.83 -7.82
C ASN A 151 41.99 25.45 -7.18
N THR A 152 42.65 25.17 -6.06
CA THR A 152 42.77 23.83 -5.47
C THR A 152 42.17 23.85 -4.07
N THR A 153 41.28 22.90 -3.76
CA THR A 153 40.70 22.81 -2.42
C THR A 153 41.74 22.30 -1.41
N VAL A 154 41.58 22.62 -0.11
CA VAL A 154 42.50 22.14 0.96
C VAL A 154 42.62 20.61 0.96
N PHE A 155 41.58 19.92 0.51
CA PHE A 155 41.53 18.46 0.44
C PHE A 155 42.22 17.87 -0.81
N GLU A 156 42.45 18.66 -1.85
CA GLU A 156 43.16 18.24 -3.07
C GLU A 156 44.67 18.51 -2.98
N LEU A 157 45.13 19.27 -1.98
CA LEU A 157 46.55 19.54 -1.79
C LEU A 157 47.31 18.24 -1.46
N GLU A 158 48.42 18.02 -2.16
CA GLU A 158 49.37 16.91 -1.96
C GLU A 158 50.55 17.29 -1.06
N CYS A 159 50.74 18.58 -0.79
CA CYS A 159 51.82 19.08 0.03
C CYS A 159 51.34 20.28 0.88
N ARG A 160 52.08 20.60 1.94
CA ARG A 160 51.80 21.71 2.85
C ARG A 160 52.50 23.01 2.37
N PRO A 161 51.76 24.11 2.12
CA PRO A 161 52.38 25.39 1.80
C PRO A 161 53.18 25.94 2.99
N GLU A 162 54.34 26.51 2.68
CA GLU A 162 55.26 27.06 3.68
C GLU A 162 54.64 28.27 4.39
N ASN A 163 54.90 28.43 5.69
CA ASN A 163 54.42 29.53 6.54
C ASN A 163 52.90 29.64 6.76
N VAL A 164 52.10 28.63 6.40
CA VAL A 164 50.67 28.61 6.74
C VAL A 164 50.45 27.89 8.09
N PRO A 165 49.93 28.60 9.13
CA PRO A 165 49.61 27.97 10.41
C PRO A 165 48.36 27.10 10.27
N LEU A 166 48.34 25.95 10.97
CA LEU A 166 47.22 25.00 10.89
C LEU A 166 45.90 25.59 11.41
N SER A 167 45.97 26.54 12.34
CA SER A 167 44.80 27.28 12.84
C SER A 167 44.13 28.10 11.73
N PHE A 168 44.91 28.78 10.90
CA PHE A 168 44.38 29.53 9.76
C PHE A 168 43.65 28.63 8.77
N VAL A 169 44.15 27.43 8.53
CA VAL A 169 43.51 26.45 7.64
C VAL A 169 42.20 25.95 8.25
N LYS A 170 42.19 25.64 9.55
CA LYS A 170 40.97 25.25 10.26
C LYS A 170 39.91 26.35 10.15
N ASP A 171 40.27 27.60 10.45
CA ASP A 171 39.36 28.74 10.42
C ASP A 171 38.87 29.02 8.99
N LYS A 172 39.76 28.95 7.99
CA LYS A 172 39.40 29.15 6.59
C LYS A 172 38.43 28.09 6.07
N VAL A 173 38.70 26.80 6.34
CA VAL A 173 37.79 25.72 5.96
C VAL A 173 36.45 25.86 6.68
N ARG A 174 36.46 26.26 7.96
CA ARG A 174 35.23 26.53 8.72
C ARG A 174 34.42 27.66 8.09
N GLU A 175 35.03 28.77 7.74
CA GLU A 175 34.38 29.90 7.06
C GLU A 175 33.84 29.51 5.69
N ASP A 176 34.62 28.78 4.89
CA ASP A 176 34.21 28.32 3.56
C ASP A 176 33.02 27.34 3.65
N LEU A 177 33.01 26.45 4.64
CA LEU A 177 31.88 25.54 4.90
C LEU A 177 30.63 26.28 5.39
N LEU A 178 30.79 27.28 6.26
CA LEU A 178 29.68 28.15 6.70
C LEU A 178 29.10 28.97 5.55
N ALA A 179 29.94 29.39 4.60
CA ALA A 179 29.53 30.12 3.41
C ALA A 179 28.96 29.21 2.31
N SER A 180 29.17 27.89 2.39
CA SER A 180 28.73 26.94 1.37
C SER A 180 27.21 26.85 1.30
N ASP A 181 26.67 26.83 0.08
CA ASP A 181 25.23 26.67 -0.14
C ASP A 181 24.71 25.31 0.37
N PHE A 182 25.58 24.32 0.52
CA PHE A 182 25.23 23.00 1.08
C PHE A 182 24.80 23.05 2.55
N LEU A 183 25.36 23.96 3.37
CA LEU A 183 25.10 24.05 4.82
C LEU A 183 24.36 25.32 5.25
N LYS A 184 23.89 26.10 4.28
CA LYS A 184 23.31 27.43 4.51
C LYS A 184 21.97 27.37 5.23
N GLU A 185 21.16 26.37 4.92
CA GLU A 185 19.85 26.14 5.53
C GLU A 185 19.96 25.03 6.59
N VAL A 186 19.92 25.43 7.86
CA VAL A 186 19.93 24.50 9.01
C VAL A 186 18.60 24.43 9.73
N ARG A 187 17.74 25.42 9.51
CA ARG A 187 16.40 25.46 10.08
C ARG A 187 15.43 25.30 8.95
N PHE A 188 14.84 24.12 8.87
CA PHE A 188 13.78 23.83 7.92
C PHE A 188 12.45 24.07 8.61
N THR A 189 11.67 24.93 7.98
CA THR A 189 10.32 25.31 8.37
C THR A 189 9.36 25.00 7.23
N GLU A 190 8.09 25.33 7.41
CA GLU A 190 7.04 25.12 6.42
C GLU A 190 7.25 26.01 5.18
N ALA A 191 7.94 27.13 5.34
CA ALA A 191 8.32 28.03 4.26
C ALA A 191 9.31 27.40 3.28
N ASP A 192 10.11 26.44 3.76
CA ASP A 192 11.20 25.79 3.02
C ASP A 192 10.72 24.54 2.27
N LEU A 193 9.46 24.14 2.46
CA LEU A 193 8.85 23.08 1.67
C LEU A 193 8.82 23.48 0.18
N PRO A 194 9.13 22.55 -0.74
CA PRO A 194 9.24 22.87 -2.16
C PRO A 194 7.92 23.44 -2.68
N LYS A 195 8.02 24.58 -3.36
CA LYS A 195 6.85 25.18 -4.03
C LYS A 195 6.47 24.34 -5.22
N VAL A 196 5.18 24.15 -5.43
CA VAL A 196 4.68 23.45 -6.62
C VAL A 196 4.86 24.36 -7.83
N GLU A 197 4.80 23.83 -9.07
CA GLU A 197 4.95 24.61 -10.32
C GLU A 197 4.06 25.87 -10.38
N SER A 198 2.96 25.88 -9.63
CA SER A 198 2.04 27.01 -9.49
C SER A 198 2.54 28.15 -8.57
N GLY A 199 3.73 28.01 -7.98
CA GLY A 199 4.34 28.96 -7.03
C GLY A 199 3.73 28.94 -5.62
N LYS A 200 2.70 28.12 -5.38
CA LYS A 200 2.05 27.97 -4.07
C LYS A 200 2.84 27.05 -3.15
N HIS A 201 2.75 27.30 -1.85
CA HIS A 201 3.29 26.38 -0.84
C HIS A 201 2.46 25.08 -0.82
N ILE A 202 3.11 23.97 -0.47
CA ILE A 202 2.46 22.65 -0.38
C ILE A 202 1.27 22.70 0.56
N GLN A 203 1.38 23.40 1.69
CA GLN A 203 0.26 23.58 2.63
C GLN A 203 -0.98 24.17 1.94
N ASP A 204 -0.84 25.29 1.22
CA ASP A 204 -1.97 25.96 0.56
C ASP A 204 -2.59 25.11 -0.57
N GLN A 205 -1.78 24.27 -1.22
CA GLN A 205 -2.25 23.35 -2.25
C GLN A 205 -3.01 22.15 -1.66
N TYR A 206 -2.55 21.67 -0.50
CA TYR A 206 -3.10 20.50 0.18
C TYR A 206 -3.91 20.86 1.43
N ASP A 207 -4.49 22.07 1.49
CA ASP A 207 -5.39 22.50 2.58
C ASP A 207 -6.62 21.59 2.72
N PHE A 208 -6.95 20.80 1.68
CA PHE A 208 -8.00 19.78 1.74
C PHE A 208 -7.57 18.50 2.47
N ALA A 209 -6.28 18.31 2.76
CA ALA A 209 -5.75 17.08 3.35
C ALA A 209 -6.32 16.79 4.74
N PRO A 210 -6.42 17.74 5.69
CA PRO A 210 -7.10 17.50 6.97
C PRO A 210 -8.56 17.08 6.78
N GLN A 211 -9.28 17.73 5.85
CA GLN A 211 -10.68 17.39 5.57
C GLN A 211 -10.81 15.97 5.00
N LEU A 212 -9.95 15.60 4.06
CA LEU A 212 -9.93 14.27 3.47
C LEU A 212 -9.54 13.20 4.50
N TYR A 213 -8.56 13.49 5.35
CA TYR A 213 -8.11 12.60 6.39
C TYR A 213 -9.20 12.38 7.46
N GLN A 214 -9.83 13.45 7.94
CA GLN A 214 -10.99 13.34 8.85
C GLN A 214 -12.17 12.63 8.19
N LEU A 215 -12.40 12.87 6.89
CA LEU A 215 -13.42 12.15 6.13
C LEU A 215 -13.08 10.66 6.02
N ALA A 216 -11.81 10.30 5.85
CA ALA A 216 -11.37 8.91 5.82
C ALA A 216 -11.54 8.23 7.19
N GLN A 217 -11.17 8.90 8.29
CA GLN A 217 -11.42 8.42 9.66
C GLN A 217 -12.91 8.22 9.94
N LYS A 218 -13.75 9.22 9.61
CA LYS A 218 -15.22 9.11 9.71
C LYS A 218 -15.81 8.12 8.70
N GLY A 219 -15.10 7.90 7.60
CA GLY A 219 -15.47 7.02 6.50
C GLY A 219 -15.70 5.59 6.96
N ILE A 220 -14.97 5.11 7.97
CA ILE A 220 -15.25 3.79 8.58
C ILE A 220 -16.67 3.71 9.12
N TRP A 221 -17.13 4.73 9.85
CA TRP A 221 -18.48 4.73 10.42
C TRP A 221 -19.54 4.80 9.32
N ILE A 222 -19.33 5.66 8.32
CA ILE A 222 -20.22 5.77 7.15
C ILE A 222 -20.28 4.44 6.41
N ALA A 223 -19.13 3.82 6.13
CA ALA A 223 -19.03 2.53 5.46
C ALA A 223 -19.70 1.41 6.25
N SER A 224 -19.54 1.42 7.59
CA SER A 224 -20.17 0.45 8.49
C SER A 224 -21.70 0.54 8.44
N ILE A 225 -22.24 1.76 8.50
CA ILE A 225 -23.69 2.01 8.43
C ILE A 225 -24.22 1.60 7.04
N LEU A 226 -23.53 1.99 5.97
CA LEU A 226 -23.89 1.62 4.60
C LEU A 226 -23.88 0.11 4.41
N PHE A 227 -22.83 -0.58 4.87
CA PHE A 227 -22.74 -2.04 4.81
C PHE A 227 -23.86 -2.71 5.62
N GLY A 228 -24.12 -2.25 6.84
CA GLY A 228 -25.22 -2.75 7.67
C GLY A 228 -26.59 -2.58 7.01
N SER A 229 -26.85 -1.41 6.41
CA SER A 229 -28.08 -1.14 5.67
C SER A 229 -28.21 -2.00 4.41
N ALA A 230 -27.12 -2.20 3.66
CA ALA A 230 -27.07 -3.05 2.49
C ALA A 230 -27.37 -4.51 2.84
N LEU A 231 -26.79 -4.98 3.95
CA LEU A 231 -27.02 -6.32 4.50
C LEU A 231 -28.49 -6.51 4.86
N MET A 232 -29.09 -5.54 5.55
CA MET A 232 -30.49 -5.54 5.94
C MET A 232 -31.39 -5.63 4.69
N VAL A 233 -31.23 -4.72 3.73
CA VAL A 233 -32.00 -4.67 2.47
C VAL A 233 -31.85 -5.99 1.70
N TYR A 234 -30.64 -6.52 1.58
CA TYR A 234 -30.36 -7.78 0.90
C TYR A 234 -31.13 -8.95 1.50
N VAL A 235 -31.17 -9.06 2.84
CA VAL A 235 -31.89 -10.13 3.55
C VAL A 235 -33.41 -9.97 3.41
N PHE A 236 -33.94 -8.75 3.58
CA PHE A 236 -35.38 -8.49 3.50
C PHE A 236 -35.98 -8.77 2.11
N LEU A 237 -35.24 -8.49 1.03
CA LEU A 237 -35.70 -8.73 -0.34
C LEU A 237 -35.77 -10.20 -0.74
N ARG A 238 -35.14 -11.08 0.03
CA ARG A 238 -35.04 -12.51 -0.26
C ARG A 238 -35.86 -13.31 0.75
N ARG A 239 -37.19 -13.07 0.78
CA ARG A 239 -38.13 -13.95 1.48
C ARG A 239 -38.26 -15.33 0.79
N PRO A 240 -38.31 -16.44 1.55
CA PRO A 240 -38.14 -16.57 3.01
C PRO A 240 -36.69 -16.31 3.45
N MET A 241 -36.49 -15.67 4.62
CA MET A 241 -35.19 -15.19 5.13
C MET A 241 -34.09 -16.26 5.09
N ARG A 242 -34.46 -17.53 5.32
CA ARG A 242 -33.55 -18.68 5.21
C ARG A 242 -32.89 -18.82 3.84
N LYS A 243 -33.64 -18.61 2.75
CA LYS A 243 -33.08 -18.61 1.38
C LYS A 243 -32.18 -17.39 1.16
N GLY A 244 -32.50 -16.26 1.79
CA GLY A 244 -31.66 -15.06 1.83
C GLY A 244 -30.30 -15.33 2.47
N MET A 245 -30.27 -15.81 3.72
CA MET A 245 -29.04 -16.13 4.46
C MET A 245 -28.16 -17.16 3.74
N ARG A 246 -28.76 -18.19 3.13
CA ARG A 246 -27.99 -19.18 2.35
C ARG A 246 -27.25 -18.55 1.17
N LYS A 247 -27.91 -17.63 0.47
CA LYS A 247 -27.27 -16.93 -0.65
C LYS A 247 -26.27 -15.90 -0.13
N LEU A 248 -26.58 -15.19 0.96
CA LEU A 248 -25.66 -14.28 1.62
C LEU A 248 -24.34 -14.98 1.96
N GLY A 249 -24.39 -16.13 2.63
CA GLY A 249 -23.17 -16.88 3.00
C GLY A 249 -22.34 -17.30 1.79
N ARG A 250 -22.99 -17.68 0.68
CA ARG A 250 -22.29 -18.04 -0.58
C ARG A 250 -21.69 -16.81 -1.27
N ASP A 251 -22.44 -15.72 -1.34
CA ASP A 251 -22.02 -14.49 -1.98
C ASP A 251 -20.85 -13.87 -1.19
N LEU A 252 -20.94 -13.81 0.14
CA LEU A 252 -19.85 -13.38 1.03
C LEU A 252 -18.62 -14.27 0.91
N PHE A 253 -18.80 -15.60 0.88
CA PHE A 253 -17.70 -16.54 0.70
C PHE A 253 -16.99 -16.32 -0.64
N SER A 254 -17.76 -16.18 -1.73
CA SER A 254 -17.19 -15.93 -3.06
C SER A 254 -16.48 -14.57 -3.14
N SER A 255 -17.02 -13.55 -2.46
CA SER A 255 -16.42 -12.21 -2.41
C SER A 255 -15.14 -12.19 -1.60
N ALA A 256 -15.14 -12.82 -0.43
CA ALA A 256 -13.97 -12.93 0.43
C ALA A 256 -12.86 -13.72 -0.26
N ALA A 257 -13.21 -14.82 -0.96
CA ALA A 257 -12.25 -15.58 -1.75
C ALA A 257 -11.68 -14.77 -2.92
N ALA A 258 -12.52 -14.03 -3.65
CA ALA A 258 -12.07 -13.18 -4.75
C ALA A 258 -11.17 -12.04 -4.26
N PHE A 259 -11.52 -11.42 -3.13
CA PHE A 259 -10.76 -10.33 -2.55
C PHE A 259 -9.42 -10.83 -1.99
N LEU A 260 -9.40 -11.96 -1.27
CA LEU A 260 -8.17 -12.61 -0.82
C LEU A 260 -7.26 -12.94 -2.02
N LEU A 261 -7.81 -13.53 -3.08
CA LEU A 261 -7.06 -13.83 -4.29
C LEU A 261 -6.54 -12.55 -4.96
N ALA A 262 -7.36 -11.50 -5.04
CA ALA A 262 -6.94 -10.22 -5.57
C ALA A 262 -5.80 -9.61 -4.74
N THR A 263 -5.89 -9.57 -3.41
CA THR A 263 -4.82 -9.05 -2.55
C THR A 263 -3.53 -9.86 -2.70
N ILE A 264 -3.60 -11.19 -2.81
CA ILE A 264 -2.40 -12.00 -3.08
C ILE A 264 -1.81 -11.69 -4.46
N VAL A 265 -2.66 -11.61 -5.49
CA VAL A 265 -2.20 -11.34 -6.85
C VAL A 265 -1.59 -9.94 -6.96
N PHE A 266 -2.27 -8.90 -6.47
CA PHE A 266 -1.82 -7.51 -6.59
C PHE A 266 -0.74 -7.12 -5.58
N GLY A 267 -0.74 -7.68 -4.37
CA GLY A 267 0.23 -7.38 -3.33
C GLY A 267 1.54 -8.17 -3.44
N PHE A 268 1.48 -9.43 -3.91
CA PHE A 268 2.64 -10.32 -3.88
C PHE A 268 3.10 -10.80 -5.25
N ILE A 269 2.16 -11.08 -6.16
CA ILE A 269 2.52 -11.63 -7.48
C ILE A 269 2.90 -10.49 -8.42
N LEU A 270 2.03 -9.51 -8.60
CA LEU A 270 2.18 -8.45 -9.59
C LEU A 270 3.45 -7.60 -9.37
N PRO A 271 3.80 -7.16 -8.15
CA PRO A 271 5.00 -6.37 -7.92
C PRO A 271 6.29 -7.12 -8.28
N ARG A 272 6.30 -8.45 -8.19
CA ARG A 272 7.45 -9.27 -8.63
C ARG A 272 7.64 -9.27 -10.15
N TYR A 273 6.58 -9.02 -10.91
CA TYR A 273 6.62 -9.04 -12.38
C TYR A 273 6.69 -7.66 -13.01
N THR A 274 6.15 -6.64 -12.35
CA THR A 274 5.93 -5.36 -13.01
C THR A 274 7.01 -4.31 -12.78
N ASN A 275 7.96 -4.50 -11.85
CA ASN A 275 8.93 -3.46 -11.44
C ASN A 275 8.28 -2.07 -11.17
N SER A 276 6.95 -2.00 -11.05
CA SER A 276 6.19 -0.80 -11.47
C SER A 276 5.91 0.18 -10.35
N PHE A 277 6.57 0.03 -9.21
CA PHE A 277 6.43 0.93 -8.07
C PHE A 277 7.75 1.50 -7.59
N THR A 278 8.87 1.15 -8.23
CA THR A 278 10.14 1.80 -7.89
C THR A 278 10.18 3.15 -8.60
N ILE A 279 10.05 4.22 -7.82
CA ILE A 279 10.42 5.56 -8.30
C ILE A 279 11.89 5.45 -8.73
N GLN A 280 12.15 5.64 -10.02
CA GLN A 280 13.52 5.65 -10.54
C GLN A 280 14.23 6.90 -10.05
N GLY A 281 15.42 6.74 -9.46
CA GLY A 281 16.22 7.86 -8.95
C GLY A 281 17.44 7.38 -8.17
N GLY A 282 18.02 8.30 -7.39
CA GLY A 282 19.19 8.05 -6.53
C GLY A 282 18.92 7.10 -5.36
N GLU A 283 19.94 6.86 -4.54
CA GLU A 283 19.83 6.05 -3.31
C GLU A 283 18.77 6.62 -2.35
N THR A 284 18.62 7.94 -2.28
CA THR A 284 17.55 8.59 -1.48
C THR A 284 16.15 8.19 -1.93
N THR A 285 15.92 8.02 -3.25
CA THR A 285 14.64 7.54 -3.77
C THR A 285 14.41 6.06 -3.46
N LYS A 286 15.47 5.25 -3.38
CA LYS A 286 15.36 3.86 -2.91
C LYS A 286 14.93 3.78 -1.45
N LEU A 287 15.41 4.69 -0.60
CA LEU A 287 14.94 4.78 0.79
C LEU A 287 13.46 5.13 0.87
N LEU A 288 13.00 6.09 0.07
CA LEU A 288 11.57 6.41 0.00
C LEU A 288 10.75 5.20 -0.45
N ASN A 289 11.24 4.46 -1.45
CA ASN A 289 10.61 3.21 -1.89
C ASN A 289 10.59 2.16 -0.77
N ASN A 290 11.64 2.05 0.06
CA ASN A 290 11.67 1.14 1.21
C ASN A 290 10.60 1.50 2.25
N VAL A 291 10.47 2.78 2.60
CA VAL A 291 9.41 3.28 3.50
C VAL A 291 8.03 2.94 2.92
N PHE A 292 7.81 3.25 1.64
CA PHE A 292 6.53 2.97 0.98
C PHE A 292 6.21 1.47 0.94
N ASN A 293 7.20 0.62 0.68
CA ASN A 293 7.05 -0.82 0.68
C ASN A 293 6.62 -1.36 2.05
N VAL A 294 7.10 -0.77 3.15
CA VAL A 294 6.63 -1.14 4.49
C VAL A 294 5.14 -0.81 4.67
N PHE A 295 4.69 0.37 4.23
CA PHE A 295 3.27 0.74 4.27
C PHE A 295 2.40 -0.20 3.44
N VAL A 296 2.79 -0.48 2.18
CA VAL A 296 2.07 -1.39 1.28
C VAL A 296 1.98 -2.78 1.90
N LYS A 297 3.09 -3.30 2.43
CA LYS A 297 3.12 -4.61 3.08
C LYS A 297 2.18 -4.66 4.30
N ARG A 298 2.18 -3.63 5.16
CA ARG A 298 1.27 -3.57 6.32
C ARG A 298 -0.20 -3.50 5.87
N PHE A 299 -0.49 -2.72 4.84
CA PHE A 299 -1.81 -2.62 4.24
C PHE A 299 -2.29 -3.97 3.68
N ASP A 300 -1.45 -4.67 2.93
CA ASP A 300 -1.77 -5.99 2.37
C ASP A 300 -1.98 -7.04 3.46
N VAL A 301 -1.16 -7.03 4.52
CA VAL A 301 -1.33 -7.94 5.67
C VAL A 301 -2.67 -7.71 6.37
N ILE A 302 -3.06 -6.45 6.59
CA ILE A 302 -4.35 -6.12 7.19
C ILE A 302 -5.50 -6.55 6.27
N LEU A 303 -5.39 -6.29 4.96
CA LEU A 303 -6.38 -6.75 3.99
C LEU A 303 -6.54 -8.27 4.01
N ILE A 304 -5.46 -9.04 4.01
CA ILE A 304 -5.49 -10.50 4.10
C ILE A 304 -6.17 -10.95 5.40
N ASN A 305 -5.79 -10.37 6.54
CA ASN A 305 -6.35 -10.72 7.84
C ASN A 305 -7.85 -10.47 7.91
N VAL A 306 -8.32 -9.30 7.46
CA VAL A 306 -9.75 -8.96 7.39
C VAL A 306 -10.49 -9.88 6.43
N SER A 307 -9.91 -10.17 5.27
CA SER A 307 -10.47 -11.11 4.29
C SER A 307 -10.69 -12.50 4.88
N LEU A 308 -9.71 -12.99 5.63
CA LEU A 308 -9.74 -14.30 6.26
C LEU A 308 -10.82 -14.38 7.35
N GLN A 309 -11.02 -13.31 8.12
CA GLN A 309 -12.11 -13.22 9.10
C GLN A 309 -13.49 -13.24 8.42
N ILE A 310 -13.67 -12.49 7.33
CA ILE A 310 -14.92 -12.47 6.55
C ILE A 310 -15.17 -13.84 5.92
N PHE A 311 -14.12 -14.48 5.40
CA PHE A 311 -14.19 -15.82 4.82
C PHE A 311 -14.63 -16.85 5.88
N ALA A 312 -14.04 -16.81 7.07
CA ALA A 312 -14.41 -17.68 8.18
C ALA A 312 -15.87 -17.45 8.62
N ALA A 313 -16.29 -16.18 8.77
CA ALA A 313 -17.67 -15.84 9.10
C ALA A 313 -18.66 -16.35 8.04
N ALA A 314 -18.33 -16.18 6.75
CA ALA A 314 -19.14 -16.68 5.64
C ALA A 314 -19.25 -18.22 5.66
N LEU A 315 -18.15 -18.92 5.96
CA LEU A 315 -18.13 -20.38 6.09
C LEU A 315 -19.00 -20.83 7.26
N VAL A 316 -18.91 -20.19 8.43
CA VAL A 316 -19.75 -20.47 9.59
C VAL A 316 -21.24 -20.32 9.25
N ILE A 317 -21.63 -19.24 8.54
CA ILE A 317 -23.01 -19.04 8.09
C ILE A 317 -23.47 -20.19 7.16
N VAL A 318 -22.61 -20.64 6.24
CA VAL A 318 -22.93 -21.76 5.34
C VAL A 318 -23.05 -23.09 6.10
N VAL A 319 -22.20 -23.34 7.09
CA VAL A 319 -22.24 -24.56 7.92
C VAL A 319 -23.48 -24.58 8.81
N ILE A 320 -23.80 -23.48 9.50
CA ILE A 320 -25.02 -23.35 10.31
C ILE A 320 -26.26 -23.55 9.43
N GLU A 321 -26.28 -23.02 8.20
CA GLU A 321 -27.39 -23.26 7.27
C GLU A 321 -27.51 -24.73 6.89
N LYS A 322 -26.40 -25.44 6.71
CA LYS A 322 -26.38 -26.86 6.37
C LYS A 322 -26.85 -27.72 7.55
N MET A 323 -26.41 -27.42 8.77
CA MET A 323 -26.77 -28.16 9.99
C MET A 323 -28.20 -27.91 10.44
N SER A 324 -28.70 -26.67 10.32
CA SER A 324 -30.08 -26.31 10.69
C SER A 324 -31.14 -26.88 9.75
N ARG A 325 -30.77 -27.63 8.71
CA ARG A 325 -31.75 -28.30 7.84
C ARG A 325 -32.42 -29.40 8.64
N PRO A 326 -33.75 -29.33 8.86
CA PRO A 326 -34.44 -30.49 9.40
C PRO A 326 -34.11 -31.66 8.48
N ALA A 327 -33.62 -32.76 9.06
CA ALA A 327 -33.47 -34.00 8.32
C ALA A 327 -34.80 -34.21 7.60
N SER A 328 -34.77 -34.31 6.26
CA SER A 328 -36.04 -34.46 5.55
C SER A 328 -36.74 -35.67 6.14
N LEU A 329 -38.03 -35.58 6.46
CA LEU A 329 -38.81 -36.71 6.98
C LEU A 329 -38.74 -37.95 6.07
N TYR A 330 -38.31 -37.76 4.82
CA TYR A 330 -38.06 -38.77 3.81
C TYR A 330 -36.59 -39.22 3.68
N ALA A 331 -35.67 -38.76 4.54
CA ALA A 331 -34.24 -39.12 4.49
C ALA A 331 -34.02 -40.59 4.87
N GLY A 332 -34.91 -41.14 5.72
CA GLY A 332 -34.92 -42.54 6.12
C GLY A 332 -35.95 -43.40 5.37
N VAL A 333 -36.81 -42.80 4.53
CA VAL A 333 -37.72 -43.58 3.68
C VAL A 333 -36.89 -44.11 2.52
N GLY A 334 -36.34 -45.32 2.70
CA GLY A 334 -35.68 -46.05 1.62
C GLY A 334 -36.55 -45.96 0.38
N LYS A 335 -35.95 -45.55 -0.75
CA LYS A 335 -36.65 -45.40 -2.03
C LYS A 335 -37.27 -46.75 -2.39
N LYS A 336 -38.48 -47.04 -1.91
CA LYS A 336 -39.23 -48.23 -2.31
C LYS A 336 -39.47 -48.05 -3.80
N ALA A 337 -38.72 -48.81 -4.59
CA ALA A 337 -38.89 -48.92 -6.02
C ALA A 337 -40.34 -49.31 -6.27
N GLY A 338 -41.14 -48.39 -6.80
CA GLY A 338 -42.57 -48.66 -7.03
C GLY A 338 -43.38 -47.42 -7.40
N LEU A 339 -42.99 -46.24 -6.92
CA LEU A 339 -43.62 -44.97 -7.31
C LEU A 339 -42.61 -44.08 -8.05
N SER A 340 -42.04 -44.63 -9.13
CA SER A 340 -41.40 -43.79 -10.15
C SER A 340 -42.51 -43.11 -10.94
N THR A 341 -42.77 -41.84 -10.66
CA THR A 341 -43.53 -40.97 -11.56
C THR A 341 -42.84 -40.97 -12.93
N SER A 342 -43.56 -41.44 -13.95
CA SER A 342 -43.09 -41.78 -15.30
C SER A 342 -42.70 -40.59 -16.19
N LEU A 343 -42.25 -39.47 -15.60
CA LEU A 343 -41.85 -38.26 -16.35
C LEU A 343 -40.35 -37.93 -16.23
N GLY A 344 -39.53 -38.91 -15.79
CA GLY A 344 -38.08 -38.84 -15.93
C GLY A 344 -37.64 -39.34 -17.31
N THR A 345 -37.51 -38.44 -18.28
CA THR A 345 -36.84 -38.74 -19.57
C THR A 345 -35.34 -38.95 -19.29
N LYS A 346 -35.00 -40.17 -18.87
CA LYS A 346 -33.62 -40.64 -18.76
C LYS A 346 -33.11 -40.82 -20.19
N LYS A 347 -32.25 -39.90 -20.67
CA LYS A 347 -31.40 -40.14 -21.85
C LYS A 347 -30.45 -41.28 -21.48
N THR A 348 -30.84 -42.51 -21.79
CA THR A 348 -29.91 -43.65 -21.82
C THR A 348 -29.03 -43.49 -23.06
N SER A 349 -27.75 -43.19 -22.85
CA SER A 349 -26.72 -43.44 -23.86
C SER A 349 -26.73 -44.93 -24.18
N GLY A 350 -26.76 -45.24 -25.48
CA GLY A 350 -27.03 -46.58 -25.98
C GLY A 350 -26.03 -47.62 -25.50
N SER A 351 -26.55 -48.68 -24.87
CA SER A 351 -25.98 -50.01 -24.93
C SER A 351 -27.02 -50.91 -25.58
N LYS A 352 -26.65 -51.51 -26.72
CA LYS A 352 -27.50 -52.42 -27.49
C LYS A 352 -27.61 -53.75 -26.73
N SER A 353 -28.61 -53.87 -25.87
CA SER A 353 -28.99 -55.13 -25.24
C SER A 353 -30.22 -55.68 -25.96
N LYS A 354 -30.05 -56.81 -26.67
CA LYS A 354 -31.15 -57.63 -27.22
C LYS A 354 -31.95 -58.17 -26.04
N LEU A 355 -33.21 -57.76 -25.89
CA LEU A 355 -34.19 -58.39 -24.99
C LEU A 355 -35.13 -59.30 -25.82
N PRO A 356 -35.55 -60.45 -25.27
CA PRO A 356 -36.46 -61.39 -25.93
C PRO A 356 -37.90 -60.85 -26.02
N PRO A 357 -38.74 -61.39 -26.93
CA PRO A 357 -40.08 -60.87 -27.17
C PRO A 357 -41.02 -61.24 -26.02
N VAL A 358 -41.39 -60.26 -25.21
CA VAL A 358 -42.54 -60.38 -24.32
C VAL A 358 -43.78 -59.98 -25.12
N GLN A 359 -44.61 -60.98 -25.43
CA GLN A 359 -45.97 -60.81 -25.94
C GLN A 359 -46.86 -60.32 -24.79
N THR A 360 -47.19 -59.03 -24.78
CA THR A 360 -48.36 -58.51 -24.07
C THR A 360 -49.10 -57.54 -24.98
N SER A 361 -50.39 -57.83 -25.18
CA SER A 361 -51.29 -57.30 -26.20
C SER A 361 -51.89 -55.91 -25.90
N GLU A 362 -51.27 -55.08 -25.06
CA GLU A 362 -51.76 -53.72 -24.79
C GLU A 362 -50.70 -52.67 -25.14
N VAL A 363 -50.59 -52.39 -26.44
CA VAL A 363 -49.86 -51.22 -26.96
C VAL A 363 -50.87 -50.11 -27.20
N THR A 364 -51.16 -49.32 -26.17
CA THR A 364 -51.82 -48.02 -26.36
C THR A 364 -50.84 -47.10 -27.07
N LYS A 365 -51.04 -46.87 -28.37
CA LYS A 365 -50.26 -45.90 -29.17
C LYS A 365 -50.45 -44.49 -28.60
N ILE A 366 -49.56 -44.05 -27.73
CA ILE A 366 -49.50 -42.63 -27.35
C ILE A 366 -48.98 -41.83 -28.56
N PRO A 367 -49.72 -40.85 -29.08
CA PRO A 367 -49.29 -40.05 -30.21
C PRO A 367 -48.02 -39.27 -29.85
N LYS A 368 -46.94 -39.45 -30.63
CA LYS A 368 -45.73 -38.64 -30.55
C LYS A 368 -46.10 -37.17 -30.72
N LYS A 369 -46.10 -36.39 -29.63
CA LYS A 369 -46.13 -34.92 -29.69
C LYS A 369 -44.93 -34.46 -30.52
N ARG A 370 -45.19 -34.06 -31.78
CA ARG A 370 -44.24 -33.31 -32.61
C ARG A 370 -43.73 -32.12 -31.79
N LYS A 371 -42.44 -32.12 -31.44
CA LYS A 371 -41.77 -30.92 -30.96
C LYS A 371 -41.85 -29.90 -32.09
N LYS A 372 -42.76 -28.93 -31.99
CA LYS A 372 -42.70 -27.71 -32.79
C LYS A 372 -41.39 -27.02 -32.39
N GLY A 373 -40.34 -27.22 -33.19
CA GLY A 373 -39.17 -26.36 -33.16
C GLY A 373 -39.66 -24.93 -33.31
N SER A 374 -39.31 -24.06 -32.37
CA SER A 374 -39.69 -22.66 -32.44
C SER A 374 -39.12 -22.08 -33.73
N ALA A 375 -39.99 -21.71 -34.66
CA ALA A 375 -39.64 -21.03 -35.91
C ALA A 375 -38.89 -19.70 -35.71
N LYS A 376 -38.76 -19.24 -34.46
CA LYS A 376 -38.13 -17.97 -34.09
C LYS A 376 -36.61 -17.93 -34.31
N TYR A 377 -35.93 -19.07 -34.44
CA TYR A 377 -34.48 -19.10 -34.70
C TYR A 377 -34.10 -19.37 -36.16
N ARG A 378 -35.08 -19.49 -37.09
CA ARG A 378 -34.79 -19.68 -38.52
C ARG A 378 -34.73 -18.37 -39.32
N LYS A 379 -34.96 -17.23 -38.67
CA LYS A 379 -34.92 -15.88 -39.29
C LYS A 379 -33.75 -15.01 -38.82
N MET A 380 -32.86 -15.51 -37.97
CA MET A 380 -31.60 -14.86 -37.68
C MET A 380 -30.52 -15.65 -38.39
N GLY A 381 -30.14 -15.21 -39.58
CA GLY A 381 -29.00 -15.77 -40.31
C GLY A 381 -27.71 -15.37 -39.62
N LEU A 382 -27.34 -16.15 -38.60
CA LEU A 382 -26.04 -16.17 -37.93
C LEU A 382 -25.56 -17.62 -37.87
#